data_AF-A0A9Q0GDF8-F1
#
_entry.id   AF-A0A9Q0GDF8-F1
#
_cell.length_a   1.000
_cell.length_b   1.000
_cell.length_c   1.000
_cell.angle_alpha   90.00
_cell.angle_beta   90.00
_cell.angle_gamma   90.00
#
_symmetry.space_group_name_H-M   'P 1'
#
loop_
_entity.id
_entity.type
_entity.pdbx_description
1 polymer ?
#
loop_
_entity_poly.entity_id
_entity_poly.type
_entity_poly.pdbx_seq_one_letter_code
_entity_poly.pdbx_strand_id
1 'polypeptide(L)'
;MRSYNDGSSADSVSKIPTIKFTKLFINGEFVDAISGRTFETIDPRTAEVITKIAEGDKEDVDLAVRAARHAFDNGPWPRMSGYVRSTN
;
A
#
# COMPACT_ATOMS: atom_id res chain seq x y z
N MET A 1 19.26 -3.37 -53.44
CA MET A 1 19.52 -2.90 -52.06
C MET A 1 18.31 -3.25 -51.21
N ARG A 2 18.38 -4.33 -50.43
CA ARG A 2 17.32 -4.70 -49.48
C ARG A 2 17.62 -3.97 -48.17
N SER A 3 16.90 -2.88 -47.92
CA SER A 3 16.96 -2.20 -46.62
C SER A 3 16.11 -3.01 -45.63
N TYR A 4 16.77 -3.73 -44.73
CA TYR A 4 16.13 -4.22 -43.51
C TYR A 4 16.22 -3.06 -42.51
N ASN A 5 15.10 -2.36 -42.32
CA ASN A 5 14.98 -1.35 -41.28
C ASN A 5 14.79 -2.09 -39.95
N ASP A 6 15.92 -2.24 -39.25
CA ASP A 6 16.12 -2.05 -37.82
C ASP A 6 14.84 -2.03 -36.96
N GLY A 7 14.73 -3.02 -36.08
CA GLY A 7 13.68 -3.10 -35.09
C GLY A 7 13.96 -2.20 -33.90
N SER A 8 12.90 -1.55 -33.41
CA SER A 8 12.74 -1.41 -31.97
C SER A 8 11.27 -1.25 -31.65
N SER A 9 10.78 -2.26 -30.96
CA SER A 9 9.43 -2.43 -30.45
C SER A 9 9.03 -1.24 -29.59
N ALA A 10 8.31 -0.30 -30.21
CA ALA A 10 7.44 0.59 -29.48
C ALA A 10 6.39 -0.26 -28.74
N ASP A 11 6.17 0.10 -27.48
CA ASP A 11 4.95 -0.18 -26.71
C ASP A 11 4.85 -1.55 -26.03
N SER A 12 5.80 -1.85 -25.14
CA SER A 12 5.45 -2.56 -23.89
C SER A 12 5.40 -1.56 -22.73
N VAL A 13 4.49 -0.59 -22.81
CA VAL A 13 4.13 0.21 -21.62
C VAL A 13 3.48 -0.77 -20.65
N SER A 14 4.27 -1.26 -19.70
CA SER A 14 3.80 -2.12 -18.63
C SER A 14 2.53 -1.53 -18.04
N LYS A 15 1.46 -2.32 -18.10
CA LYS A 15 0.14 -1.93 -17.65
C LYS A 15 0.19 -1.77 -16.13
N ILE A 16 0.54 -0.59 -15.64
CA ILE A 16 0.53 -0.29 -14.21
C ILE A 16 -0.93 -0.46 -13.74
N PRO A 17 -1.22 -1.41 -12.84
CA PRO A 17 -2.57 -1.61 -12.35
C PRO A 17 -3.04 -0.37 -11.58
N THR A 18 -4.34 -0.07 -11.62
CA THR A 18 -4.89 1.06 -10.88
C THR A 18 -4.73 0.85 -9.37
N ILE A 19 -3.97 1.74 -8.73
CA ILE A 19 -3.68 1.67 -7.30
C ILE A 19 -4.84 2.30 -6.55
N LYS A 20 -5.51 1.49 -5.72
CA LYS A 20 -6.74 1.89 -5.00
C LYS A 20 -6.46 2.52 -3.63
N PHE A 21 -5.34 2.16 -3.01
CA PHE A 21 -5.03 2.53 -1.63
C PHE A 21 -3.57 2.96 -1.53
N THR A 22 -3.35 4.16 -0.98
CA THR A 22 -2.02 4.77 -0.79
C THR A 22 -1.86 5.36 0.61
N LYS A 23 -2.89 5.26 1.44
CA LYS A 23 -2.98 5.82 2.80
C LYS A 23 -2.64 4.76 3.85
N LEU A 24 -2.36 5.19 5.07
CA LEU A 24 -2.17 4.28 6.22
C LEU A 24 -3.51 3.66 6.60
N PHE A 25 -3.52 2.38 6.97
CA PHE A 25 -4.75 1.71 7.41
C PHE A 25 -4.70 1.47 8.93
N ILE A 26 -5.39 2.32 9.69
CA ILE A 26 -5.36 2.33 11.15
C ILE A 26 -6.80 2.29 11.67
N ASN A 27 -7.06 1.41 12.66
CA ASN A 27 -8.37 1.27 13.29
C ASN A 27 -9.54 0.96 12.32
N GLY A 28 -9.26 0.31 11.18
CA GLY A 28 -10.27 -0.02 10.17
C GLY A 28 -10.51 1.08 9.12
N GLU A 29 -9.76 2.17 9.16
CA GLU A 29 -9.93 3.31 8.26
C GLU A 29 -8.62 3.69 7.55
N PHE A 30 -8.75 4.29 6.35
CA PHE A 30 -7.63 4.83 5.59
C PHE A 30 -7.35 6.28 6.03
N VAL A 31 -6.26 6.48 6.75
CA VAL A 31 -5.82 7.77 7.29
C VAL A 31 -4.57 8.27 6.57
N ASP A 32 -4.48 9.58 6.37
CA ASP A 32 -3.24 10.21 5.93
C ASP A 32 -2.21 10.17 7.07
N ALA A 33 -0.92 10.16 6.75
CA ALA A 33 0.13 10.26 7.76
C ALA A 33 -0.02 11.58 8.54
N ILE A 34 0.18 11.56 9.87
CA ILE A 34 0.10 12.78 10.70
C ILE A 34 1.04 13.86 10.17
N SER A 35 2.25 13.48 9.75
CA SER A 35 3.22 14.42 9.19
C SER A 35 2.87 14.92 7.79
N GLY A 36 1.83 14.36 7.14
CA GLY A 36 1.43 14.67 5.76
C GLY A 36 2.47 14.27 4.71
N ARG A 37 3.49 13.49 5.11
CA ARG A 37 4.59 13.09 4.24
C ARG A 37 4.16 11.90 3.37
N THR A 38 4.67 11.88 2.15
CA THR A 38 4.47 10.76 1.21
C THR A 38 5.79 10.45 0.55
N PHE A 39 6.04 9.17 0.26
CA PHE A 39 7.22 8.73 -0.48
C PHE A 39 6.82 8.13 -1.83
N GLU A 40 7.70 8.28 -2.81
CA GLU A 40 7.49 7.79 -4.18
C GLU A 40 7.93 6.32 -4.28
N THR A 41 7.03 5.45 -4.73
CA THR A 41 7.34 4.07 -5.10
C THR A 41 7.71 4.04 -6.57
N ILE A 42 8.91 3.55 -6.87
CA ILE A 42 9.51 3.57 -8.19
C ILE A 42 9.48 2.15 -8.80
N ASP A 43 9.21 2.02 -10.10
CA ASP A 43 9.32 0.76 -10.84
C ASP A 43 10.81 0.40 -10.99
N PRO A 44 11.30 -0.72 -10.42
CA PRO A 44 12.71 -1.11 -10.52
C PRO A 44 13.17 -1.38 -11.96
N ARG A 45 12.24 -1.59 -12.90
CA ARG A 45 12.54 -1.88 -14.31
C ARG A 45 12.69 -0.63 -15.17
N THR A 46 11.91 0.42 -14.91
CA THR A 46 11.90 1.65 -15.74
C THR A 46 12.37 2.90 -15.00
N ALA A 47 12.58 2.81 -13.69
CA ALA A 47 12.87 3.95 -12.81
C ALA A 47 11.75 5.03 -12.82
N GLU A 48 10.55 4.69 -13.28
CA GLU A 48 9.39 5.58 -13.30
C GLU A 48 8.62 5.53 -11.97
N VAL A 49 8.03 6.66 -11.58
CA VAL A 49 7.21 6.73 -10.36
C VAL A 49 5.88 6.01 -10.60
N ILE A 50 5.63 4.96 -9.82
CA ILE A 50 4.38 4.19 -9.83
C ILE A 50 3.29 4.96 -9.08
N THR A 51 3.58 5.40 -7.84
CA THR A 51 2.62 6.11 -6.98
C THR A 51 3.30 6.76 -5.78
N LYS A 52 2.58 7.65 -5.09
CA LYS A 52 2.98 8.23 -3.79
C LYS A 52 2.20 7.55 -2.67
N ILE A 53 2.91 7.02 -1.68
CA ILE A 53 2.32 6.32 -0.52
C ILE A 53 2.58 7.16 0.74
N ALA A 54 1.64 7.19 1.67
CA ALA A 54 1.80 7.85 2.96
C ALA A 54 3.03 7.31 3.71
N GLU A 55 3.90 8.22 4.13
CA GLU A 55 5.09 7.91 4.94
C GLU A 55 4.67 7.96 6.42
N GLY A 56 4.43 6.80 7.02
CA GLY A 56 4.09 6.71 8.43
C GLY A 56 5.31 7.01 9.31
N ASP A 57 5.12 7.87 10.31
CA ASP A 57 6.13 8.18 11.32
C ASP A 57 5.81 7.46 12.65
N LYS A 58 6.65 7.69 13.66
CA LYS A 58 6.46 7.17 15.02
C LYS A 58 5.06 7.45 15.57
N GLU A 59 4.52 8.63 15.32
CA GLU A 59 3.21 9.03 15.83
C GLU A 59 2.07 8.18 15.22
N ASP A 60 2.17 7.86 13.93
CA ASP A 60 1.23 6.98 13.25
C ASP A 60 1.33 5.55 13.78
N VAL A 61 2.55 5.08 14.07
CA VAL A 61 2.80 3.79 14.71
C VAL A 61 2.18 3.74 16.11
N ASP A 62 2.37 4.78 16.92
CA ASP A 62 1.81 4.87 18.27
C ASP A 62 0.27 4.90 18.25
N LEU A 63 -0.35 5.54 17.25
CA LEU A 63 -1.79 5.45 17.00
C LEU A 63 -2.22 4.03 16.63
N ALA A 64 -1.52 3.38 15.71
CA ALA A 64 -1.82 2.03 15.27
C ALA A 64 -1.73 1.02 16.42
N VAL A 65 -0.70 1.13 17.26
CA VAL A 65 -0.51 0.27 18.44
C VAL A 65 -1.63 0.49 19.46
N ARG A 66 -2.01 1.75 19.72
CA ARG A 66 -3.14 2.04 20.63
C ARG A 66 -4.45 1.48 20.10
N ALA A 67 -4.73 1.63 18.81
CA ALA A 67 -5.92 1.08 18.18
C ALA A 67 -5.93 -0.47 18.25
N ALA A 68 -4.81 -1.11 17.93
CA ALA A 68 -4.66 -2.56 18.03
C ALA A 68 -4.83 -3.07 19.47
N ARG A 69 -4.24 -2.37 20.45
CA ARG A 69 -4.41 -2.69 21.88
C ARG A 69 -5.87 -2.56 22.30
N HIS A 70 -6.55 -1.49 21.91
CA HIS A 70 -7.96 -1.30 22.20
C HIS A 70 -8.83 -2.41 21.58
N ALA A 71 -8.57 -2.78 20.32
CA ALA A 71 -9.25 -3.90 19.67
C ALA A 71 -8.96 -5.26 20.34
N PHE A 72 -7.77 -5.41 20.93
CA PHE A 72 -7.41 -6.61 21.67
C PHE A 72 -8.03 -6.67 23.08
N ASP A 73 -8.14 -5.55 23.79
CA ASP A 73 -8.67 -5.56 25.17
C ASP A 73 -10.21 -5.52 25.17
N ASN A 74 -10.78 -4.61 24.37
CA ASN A 74 -12.20 -4.30 24.35
C ASN A 74 -12.93 -4.83 23.12
N GLY A 75 -12.21 -5.26 22.09
CA GLY A 75 -12.81 -5.73 20.86
C GLY A 75 -13.27 -7.20 20.91
N PRO A 76 -13.98 -7.64 19.86
CA PRO A 76 -14.45 -9.01 19.75
C PRO A 76 -13.34 -9.99 19.37
N TRP A 77 -12.27 -9.51 18.72
CA TRP A 77 -11.14 -10.30 18.22
C TRP A 77 -10.54 -11.32 19.20
N PRO A 78 -10.16 -10.94 20.45
CA PRO A 78 -9.66 -11.91 21.46
C PRO A 78 -10.68 -12.99 21.84
N ARG A 79 -11.97 -12.66 21.78
CA ARG A 79 -13.09 -13.49 22.24
C ARG A 79 -13.72 -14.31 21.12
N MET A 80 -13.34 -14.06 19.86
CA MET A 80 -13.75 -14.89 18.73
C MET A 80 -13.17 -16.31 18.87
N SER A 81 -13.92 -17.31 18.45
CA SER A 81 -13.39 -18.67 18.34
C SER A 81 -12.40 -18.77 17.16
N GLY A 82 -11.52 -19.77 17.18
CA GLY A 82 -10.60 -20.01 16.06
C GLY A 82 -11.31 -20.21 14.72
N TYR A 83 -12.48 -20.86 14.75
CA TYR A 83 -13.34 -21.03 13.57
C TYR A 83 -13.81 -19.69 13.00
N VAL A 84 -14.33 -18.78 13.85
CA VAL A 84 -14.82 -17.46 13.40
C VAL A 84 -13.69 -16.59 12.85
N ARG A 85 -12.47 -16.72 13.37
CA ARG A 85 -11.30 -15.96 12.88
C ARG A 85 -10.76 -16.46 11.53
N SER A 86 -10.99 -17.73 11.15
CA SER A 86 -10.48 -18.25 9.88
C SER A 86 -11.41 -18.03 8.70
N THR A 87 -12.69 -17.76 8.97
CA THR A 87 -13.75 -17.71 7.96
C THR A 87 -14.09 -16.31 7.48
N ASN A 88 -13.53 -15.25 8.09
CA ASN A 88 -13.90 -13.86 7.85
C ASN A 88 -12.69 -13.02 7.42
#